data_AF-A0A0S8FV38-F1
#
_entry.id   AF-A0A0S8FV38-F1
#
_cell.length_a   1.000
_cell.length_b   1.000
_cell.length_c   1.000
_cell.angle_alpha   90.00
_cell.angle_beta   90.00
_cell.angle_gamma   90.00
#
_symmetry.space_group_name_H-M   'P 1'
#
loop_
_entity.id
_entity.type
_entity.pdbx_description
1 polymer ?
#
loop_
_entity_poly.entity_id
_entity_poly.type
_entity_poly.pdbx_seq_one_letter_code
_entity_poly.pdbx_strand_id
1 'polypeptide(L)'
;MANTNVRRWYLTPCGLDCHSCPIRLRTKEELDYWAKKSVDLEKIRCDGCRSDRRGQHWSPDCRILECCVYARKLEFCAECPEFPCSVLKDWGDEYDHHSEAVKRLTRMREIGVAPWLAQQGMDE
;
A
#
# COMPACT_ATOMS: atom_id res chain seq x y z
N MET A 1 -14.61 4.84 -17.71
CA MET A 1 -14.61 3.70 -16.76
C MET A 1 -13.16 3.47 -16.39
N ALA A 2 -12.75 3.82 -15.17
CA ALA A 2 -11.39 3.54 -14.72
C ALA A 2 -11.24 2.01 -14.66
N ASN A 3 -10.17 1.49 -15.27
CA ASN A 3 -9.91 0.06 -15.31
C ASN A 3 -9.70 -0.45 -13.86
N THR A 4 -10.69 -1.15 -13.33
CA THR A 4 -10.77 -1.63 -11.93
C THR A 4 -9.62 -2.58 -11.58
N ASN A 5 -9.15 -3.35 -12.56
CA ASN A 5 -7.96 -4.22 -12.46
C ASN A 5 -6.72 -3.42 -12.01
N VAL A 6 -6.53 -2.21 -12.55
CA VAL A 6 -5.37 -1.36 -12.23
C VAL A 6 -5.44 -0.86 -10.79
N ARG A 7 -6.64 -0.71 -10.23
CA ARG A 7 -6.82 -0.23 -8.86
C ARG A 7 -6.42 -1.28 -7.83
N ARG A 8 -6.79 -2.56 -8.03
CA ARG A 8 -6.40 -3.67 -7.14
C ARG A 8 -4.89 -3.78 -7.00
N TRP A 9 -4.14 -3.63 -8.11
CA TRP A 9 -2.68 -3.71 -8.11
C TRP A 9 -2.01 -2.72 -7.15
N TYR A 10 -2.62 -1.55 -6.95
CA TYR A 10 -2.11 -0.52 -6.06
C TYR A 10 -2.65 -0.60 -4.64
N LEU A 11 -3.49 -1.60 -4.33
CA LEU A 11 -3.83 -1.94 -2.96
C LEU A 11 -2.73 -2.81 -2.37
N THR A 12 -1.96 -2.21 -1.47
CA THR A 12 -0.73 -2.79 -0.94
C THR A 12 -0.98 -3.80 0.18
N PRO A 13 0.00 -4.64 0.53
CA PRO A 13 -0.16 -5.65 1.59
C PRO A 13 -0.51 -5.07 2.97
N CYS A 14 -0.04 -3.86 3.29
CA CYS A 14 -0.37 -3.14 4.53
C CYS A 14 -1.72 -2.41 4.48
N GLY A 15 -2.48 -2.53 3.39
CA GLY A 15 -3.80 -1.92 3.24
C GLY A 15 -3.79 -0.48 2.69
N LEU A 16 -2.63 0.12 2.42
CA LEU A 16 -2.58 1.40 1.72
C LEU A 16 -3.12 1.24 0.31
N ASP A 17 -4.03 2.14 -0.06
CA ASP A 17 -4.50 2.32 -1.43
C ASP A 17 -3.59 3.35 -2.13
N CYS A 18 -2.58 2.86 -2.84
CA CYS A 18 -1.66 3.70 -3.58
C CYS A 18 -2.23 4.16 -4.94
N HIS A 19 -3.47 3.80 -5.30
CA HIS A 19 -4.04 4.18 -6.60
C HIS A 19 -4.03 5.70 -6.80
N SER A 20 -4.27 6.47 -5.75
CA SER A 20 -4.22 7.94 -5.76
C SER A 20 -2.95 8.53 -5.11
N CYS A 21 -1.94 7.72 -4.80
CA CYS A 21 -0.73 8.20 -4.13
C CYS A 21 0.03 9.22 -5.00
N PRO A 22 0.27 10.45 -4.52
CA PRO A 22 0.88 11.52 -5.31
C PRO A 22 2.35 11.25 -5.65
N ILE A 23 3.09 10.60 -4.76
CA ILE A 23 4.49 10.17 -5.01
C ILE A 23 4.55 9.18 -6.17
N ARG A 24 3.69 8.14 -6.13
CA ARG A 24 3.62 7.12 -7.18
C ARG A 24 3.16 7.71 -8.51
N LEU A 25 2.14 8.57 -8.47
CA LEU A 25 1.61 9.26 -9.64
C LEU A 25 2.53 10.37 -10.16
N ARG A 26 3.52 10.79 -9.38
CA ARG A 26 4.40 11.94 -9.65
C ARG A 26 3.59 13.17 -10.05
N THR A 27 2.58 13.51 -9.25
CA THR A 27 1.75 14.68 -9.53
C THR A 27 2.60 15.95 -9.56
N LYS A 28 2.16 16.96 -10.31
CA LYS A 28 2.90 18.22 -10.41
C LYS A 28 3.13 18.84 -9.04
N GLU A 29 2.11 18.82 -8.19
CA GLU A 29 2.15 19.39 -6.84
C GLU A 29 3.21 18.70 -5.97
N GLU A 30 3.32 17.38 -6.07
CA GLU A 30 4.31 16.58 -5.33
C GLU A 30 5.73 16.85 -5.84
N LEU A 31 5.91 16.87 -7.17
CA LEU A 31 7.21 17.18 -7.78
C LEU A 31 7.66 18.61 -7.45
N ASP A 32 6.75 19.58 -7.51
CA ASP A 32 7.03 20.98 -7.17
C ASP A 32 7.39 21.11 -5.66
N TYR A 33 6.76 20.33 -4.78
CA TYR A 33 7.11 20.26 -3.35
C TYR A 33 8.56 19.80 -3.16
N TRP A 34 8.96 18.68 -3.77
CA TRP A 34 10.31 18.13 -3.64
C TRP A 34 11.37 18.98 -4.35
N ALA A 35 11.02 19.62 -5.47
CA ALA A 35 11.91 20.55 -6.17
C ALA A 35 12.25 21.76 -5.28
N LYS A 36 11.26 22.33 -4.56
CA LYS A 36 11.49 23.41 -3.58
C LYS A 36 12.40 22.98 -2.43
N LYS A 37 12.44 21.69 -2.12
CA LYS A 37 13.36 21.09 -1.12
C LYS A 37 14.74 20.76 -1.71
N SER A 38 15.00 21.11 -2.98
CA SER A 38 16.25 20.80 -3.70
C SER A 38 16.59 19.30 -3.72
N VAL A 39 15.55 18.45 -3.71
CA VAL A 39 15.72 17.00 -3.85
C VAL A 39 15.73 16.63 -5.33
N ASP A 40 16.62 15.69 -5.69
CA ASP A 40 16.65 15.09 -7.01
C ASP A 40 15.32 14.34 -7.28
N LEU A 41 14.53 14.84 -8.23
CA LEU A 41 13.22 14.30 -8.57
C LEU A 41 13.28 12.89 -9.15
N GLU A 42 14.44 12.45 -9.63
CA GLU A 42 14.63 11.06 -10.07
C GLU A 42 14.61 10.09 -8.90
N LYS A 43 14.90 10.56 -7.68
CA LYS A 43 14.79 9.77 -6.45
C LYS A 43 13.37 9.73 -5.88
N ILE A 44 12.49 10.62 -6.34
CA ILE A 44 11.06 10.64 -5.94
C ILE A 44 10.27 9.70 -6.85
N ARG A 45 10.57 8.41 -6.78
CA ARG A 45 9.94 7.38 -7.62
C ARG A 45 9.47 6.21 -6.78
N CYS A 46 8.28 5.72 -7.10
CA CYS A 46 7.69 4.55 -6.49
C CYS A 46 6.87 3.84 -7.58
N ASP A 47 7.24 2.62 -7.91
CA ASP A 47 6.53 1.75 -8.87
C ASP A 47 5.43 0.94 -8.17
N GLY A 48 5.36 1.01 -6.84
CA GLY A 48 4.38 0.32 -6.00
C GLY A 48 4.90 -1.02 -5.47
N CYS A 49 4.43 -1.39 -4.27
CA CYS A 49 4.94 -2.54 -3.52
C CYS A 49 4.73 -3.91 -4.20
N ARG A 50 3.83 -3.99 -5.19
CA ARG A 50 3.55 -5.21 -5.96
C ARG A 50 4.24 -5.26 -7.32
N SER A 51 4.95 -4.20 -7.72
CA SER A 51 5.61 -4.14 -9.04
C SER A 51 6.72 -5.19 -9.20
N ASP A 52 6.88 -5.72 -10.42
CA ASP A 52 7.94 -6.69 -10.76
C ASP A 52 9.36 -6.14 -10.56
N ARG A 53 9.49 -4.80 -10.58
CA ARG A 53 10.75 -4.10 -10.30
C ARG A 53 10.98 -4.05 -8.79
N ARG A 54 11.45 -5.18 -8.24
CA ARG A 54 11.92 -5.27 -6.85
C ARG A 54 12.86 -4.09 -6.55
N GLY A 55 12.52 -3.31 -5.51
CA GLY A 55 13.38 -2.24 -4.97
C GLY A 55 13.08 -0.80 -5.39
N GLN A 56 12.15 -0.55 -6.33
CA GLN A 56 11.67 0.82 -6.62
C GLN A 56 10.32 1.08 -5.97
N HIS A 57 10.25 1.02 -4.64
CA HIS A 57 9.11 1.50 -3.87
C HIS A 57 9.58 2.46 -2.78
N TRP A 58 8.66 3.28 -2.29
CA TRP A 58 8.97 4.40 -1.39
C TRP A 58 9.80 4.00 -0.16
N SER A 59 9.52 2.83 0.42
CA SER A 59 10.22 2.31 1.60
C SER A 59 10.98 1.04 1.23
N PRO A 60 12.21 1.11 0.70
CA PRO A 60 12.96 -0.05 0.17
C PRO A 60 13.13 -1.17 1.22
N ASP A 61 13.30 -0.82 2.49
CA ASP A 61 13.47 -1.77 3.61
C ASP A 61 12.17 -1.98 4.42
N CYS A 62 11.01 -1.95 3.76
CA CYS A 62 9.71 -2.09 4.42
C CYS A 62 9.54 -3.48 5.07
N ARG A 63 9.62 -3.54 6.41
CA ARG A 63 9.45 -4.78 7.20
C ARG A 63 8.08 -5.42 7.04
N ILE A 64 7.03 -4.64 6.80
CA ILE A 64 5.67 -5.15 6.60
C ILE A 64 5.58 -5.90 5.28
N LEU A 65 6.13 -5.32 4.20
CA LEU A 65 6.21 -5.97 2.90
C LEU A 65 7.05 -7.26 2.96
N GLU A 66 8.21 -7.18 3.60
CA GLU A 66 9.11 -8.32 3.81
C GLU A 66 8.40 -9.47 4.54
N CYS A 67 7.73 -9.16 5.65
CA CYS A 67 7.01 -10.16 6.43
C CYS A 67 5.81 -10.74 5.68
N CYS A 68 4.92 -9.88 5.16
CA CYS A 68 3.64 -10.30 4.59
C CYS A 68 3.82 -11.08 3.28
N VAL A 69 4.55 -10.51 2.33
CA VAL A 69 4.65 -11.06 0.98
C VAL A 69 5.81 -12.04 0.87
N TYR A 70 7.01 -11.67 1.32
CA TYR A 70 8.18 -12.50 1.08
C TYR A 70 8.31 -13.65 2.08
N ALA A 71 8.14 -13.41 3.38
CA ALA A 71 8.27 -14.46 4.40
C ALA A 71 7.00 -15.32 4.53
N ARG A 72 5.82 -14.70 4.62
CA ARG A 72 4.55 -15.42 4.89
C ARG A 72 3.76 -15.80 3.64
N LYS A 73 4.12 -15.28 2.46
CA LYS A 73 3.44 -15.56 1.18
C LYS A 73 1.95 -15.20 1.20
N LEU A 74 1.59 -14.11 1.88
CA LEU A 74 0.23 -13.58 1.96
C LEU A 74 0.04 -12.42 0.97
N GLU A 75 -1.19 -12.22 0.49
CA GLU A 75 -1.53 -11.09 -0.35
C GLU A 75 -1.70 -9.82 0.50
N PHE A 76 -2.37 -9.94 1.65
CA PHE A 76 -2.64 -8.85 2.59
C PHE A 76 -2.35 -9.26 4.03
N CYS A 77 -1.94 -8.29 4.86
CA CYS A 77 -1.73 -8.54 6.28
C CYS A 77 -3.00 -9.03 7.00
N ALA A 78 -4.19 -8.75 6.47
CA ALA A 78 -5.46 -9.27 6.99
C ALA A 78 -5.53 -10.81 7.02
N GLU A 79 -4.78 -11.49 6.16
CA GLU A 79 -4.73 -12.95 6.09
C GLU A 79 -3.79 -13.54 7.16
N CYS A 80 -2.98 -12.70 7.82
CA CYS A 80 -2.03 -13.14 8.82
C CYS A 80 -2.76 -13.70 10.06
N PRO A 81 -2.40 -14.88 10.58
CA PRO A 81 -3.01 -15.43 11.79
C PRO A 81 -2.86 -14.55 13.02
N GLU A 82 -1.78 -13.76 13.09
CA GLU A 82 -1.47 -12.85 14.19
C GLU A 82 -2.05 -11.44 13.97
N PHE A 83 -2.89 -11.25 12.95
CA PHE A 83 -3.47 -9.95 12.65
C PHE A 83 -4.47 -9.49 13.73
N PRO A 84 -4.43 -8.20 14.15
CA PRO A 84 -3.37 -7.23 13.89
C PRO A 84 -2.17 -7.45 14.82
N CYS A 85 -0.98 -7.63 14.24
CA CYS A 85 0.26 -7.78 15.02
C CYS A 85 0.77 -6.41 15.50
N SER A 86 1.66 -6.39 16.50
CA SER A 86 2.20 -5.14 17.06
C SER A 86 2.83 -4.24 16.01
N VAL A 87 3.66 -4.80 15.12
CA VAL A 87 4.32 -4.05 14.04
C VAL A 87 3.32 -3.26 13.19
N LEU A 88 2.18 -3.88 12.85
CA LEU A 88 1.17 -3.22 12.02
C LEU A 88 0.34 -2.20 12.81
N LYS A 89 0.08 -2.46 14.10
CA LYS A 89 -0.58 -1.50 14.99
C LYS A 89 0.26 -0.23 15.14
N ASP A 90 1.52 -0.40 15.52
CA ASP A 90 2.46 0.71 15.72
C ASP A 90 2.61 1.56 14.45
N TRP A 91 2.72 0.89 13.29
CA TRP A 91 2.76 1.56 11.99
C TRP A 91 1.45 2.29 11.64
N GLY A 92 0.31 1.71 12.01
CA GLY A 92 -1.02 2.29 11.81
C GLY A 92 -1.28 3.56 12.61
N ASP A 93 -0.63 3.69 13.76
CA ASP A 93 -0.81 4.81 14.68
C ASP A 93 0.08 6.02 14.35
N GLU A 94 1.02 5.88 13.40
CA GLU A 94 1.99 6.93 13.04
C GLU A 94 1.34 8.08 12.24
N TYR A 95 0.41 7.76 11.33
CA TYR A 95 -0.25 8.72 10.46
C TYR A 95 -1.69 8.32 10.14
N ASP A 96 -2.58 9.30 9.92
CA ASP A 96 -4.00 9.07 9.61
C ASP A 96 -4.22 8.12 8.42
N HIS A 97 -3.43 8.28 7.35
CA HIS A 97 -3.54 7.43 6.17
C HIS A 97 -3.08 5.99 6.42
N HIS A 98 -2.18 5.75 7.40
CA HIS A 98 -1.84 4.40 7.86
C HIS A 98 -2.97 3.81 8.70
N SER A 99 -3.60 4.59 9.58
CA SER A 99 -4.77 4.14 10.36
C SER A 99 -5.91 3.70 9.44
N GLU A 100 -6.18 4.49 8.40
CA GLU A 100 -7.15 4.15 7.36
C GLU A 100 -6.79 2.87 6.59
N ALA A 101 -5.50 2.61 6.36
CA ALA A 101 -5.04 1.34 5.79
C ALA A 101 -5.33 0.15 6.71
N VAL A 102 -5.06 0.30 8.02
CA VAL A 102 -5.36 -0.74 9.02
C VAL A 102 -6.87 -0.99 9.12
N LYS A 103 -7.72 0.04 9.08
CA LYS A 103 -9.19 -0.13 9.05
C LYS A 103 -9.66 -0.96 7.86
N ARG A 104 -9.09 -0.75 6.67
CA ARG A 104 -9.38 -1.59 5.49
C ARG A 104 -9.00 -3.04 5.73
N LEU A 105 -7.81 -3.29 6.27
CA LEU A 105 -7.37 -4.65 6.60
C LEU A 105 -8.24 -5.31 7.67
N THR A 106 -8.68 -4.57 8.69
CA THR A 106 -9.63 -5.06 9.68
C THR A 106 -10.93 -5.49 9.02
N ARG A 107 -11.46 -4.69 8.08
CA ARG A 107 -12.65 -5.08 7.36
C ARG A 107 -12.44 -6.33 6.50
N MET A 108 -11.32 -6.42 5.79
CA MET A 108 -10.94 -7.63 5.05
C MET A 108 -10.83 -8.86 5.96
N ARG A 109 -10.34 -8.71 7.20
CA ARG A 109 -10.28 -9.80 8.19
C ARG A 109 -11.67 -10.28 8.58
N GLU A 110 -12.60 -9.36 8.80
CA GLU A 110 -13.96 -9.66 9.26
C GLU A 110 -14.80 -10.38 8.19
N ILE A 111 -14.71 -9.93 6.93
CA ILE A 111 -15.61 -10.41 5.87
C ILE A 111 -14.91 -11.28 4.82
N GLY A 112 -13.58 -11.42 4.91
CA GLY A 112 -12.73 -12.02 3.88
C GLY A 112 -12.24 -10.99 2.85
N VAL A 113 -11.03 -11.23 2.33
CA VAL A 113 -10.39 -10.37 1.31
C VAL A 113 -11.23 -10.30 0.04
N ALA A 114 -11.63 -11.44 -0.52
CA ALA A 114 -12.37 -11.47 -1.79
C ALA A 114 -13.73 -10.74 -1.70
N PRO A 115 -14.58 -10.98 -0.68
CA PRO A 115 -15.81 -10.20 -0.51
C PRO A 115 -15.57 -8.69 -0.33
N TRP A 116 -14.49 -8.32 0.36
CA TRP A 116 -14.14 -6.91 0.52
C TRP A 116 -13.75 -6.26 -0.81
N LEU A 117 -12.91 -6.92 -1.61
CA LEU A 117 -12.50 -6.43 -2.93
C LEU A 117 -13.71 -6.24 -3.86
N ALA A 118 -14.64 -7.18 -3.88
CA ALA A 118 -15.88 -7.06 -4.65
C ALA A 118 -16.72 -5.85 -4.22
N GLN A 119 -16.83 -5.56 -2.93
CA GLN A 119 -17.51 -4.36 -2.43
C GLN A 119 -16.85 -3.05 -2.90
N GLN A 120 -15.56 -3.08 -3.21
CA GLN A 120 -14.82 -1.94 -3.74
C GLN A 120 -14.81 -1.87 -5.27
N GLY A 121 -15.42 -2.85 -5.96
CA GLY A 121 -15.30 -3.03 -7.41
C GLY A 121 -13.87 -3.32 -7.85
N MET A 122 -13.16 -4.19 -7.11
CA MET A 122 -11.77 -4.61 -7.34
C MET A 122 -11.65 -6.13 -7.57
N ASP A 123 -12.74 -6.79 -7.94
CA ASP A 123 -12.91 -8.24 -8.08
C ASP A 123 -12.45 -8.82 -9.42
N GLU A 124 -12.10 -7.96 -10.38
CA GLU A 124 -11.55 -8.31 -11.70
C GLU A 124 -10.23 -7.60 -11.91
#